data_AF-A0A1X7RWC8-F1
#
_entry.id   AF-A0A1X7RWC8-F1
#
_cell.length_a   1.000
_cell.length_b   1.000
_cell.length_c   1.000
_cell.angle_alpha   90.00
_cell.angle_beta   90.00
_cell.angle_gamma   90.00
#
_symmetry.space_group_name_H-M   'P 1'
#
loop_
_entity.id
_entity.type
_entity.pdbx_description
1 polymer ?
#
loop_
_entity_poly.entity_id
_entity_poly.type
_entity_poly.pdbx_seq_one_letter_code
_entity_poly.pdbx_strand_id
1 'polypeptide(L)'
;MSPELGAALAAIAIAVSGDPVAGTWSIGSGYNGAVGLLGRPTGIVGTHSRYEGDASIVRGDAFMHGGNVGAFEMHRWERLYSLLGDEDNLTHDKVASQAYYTMQYSVENNPYYFSAPFSGLVAPDAHNFVVNFMSNHSADNMGGQLSRETLKSFFAVTGETGSFVHNRGQERIPDNWYKRPTSQPMNTVDTNVDTAVNDRMYPGIIKFGGNTGTVNSFTGVDLGDLTGGVFNGATLGEGNNLSCFFLRASQAGLVDAGSPVTGAVGAALNLLTKTLGPQAQALGCPELKSLNNNLFSGMKTGTF
;
A
#
# COMPACT_ATOMS: atom_id res chain seq x y z
N MET A 1 -0.35 -5.73 -14.41
CA MET A 1 -1.21 -6.20 -13.29
C MET A 1 -2.16 -7.28 -13.80
N SER A 2 -2.33 -8.37 -13.05
CA SER A 2 -3.37 -9.38 -13.34
C SER A 2 -4.76 -8.78 -13.13
N PRO A 3 -5.81 -9.27 -13.82
CA PRO A 3 -7.19 -8.86 -13.54
C PRO A 3 -7.62 -9.12 -12.09
N GLU A 4 -7.08 -10.19 -11.49
CA GLU A 4 -7.38 -10.63 -10.13
C GLU A 4 -6.80 -9.67 -9.07
N LEU A 5 -5.54 -9.24 -9.20
CA LEU A 5 -4.91 -8.24 -8.35
C LEU A 5 -5.61 -6.89 -8.48
N GLY A 6 -5.91 -6.48 -9.73
CA GLY A 6 -6.64 -5.24 -9.99
C GLY A 6 -8.03 -5.23 -9.35
N ALA A 7 -8.76 -6.35 -9.46
CA ALA A 7 -10.07 -6.50 -8.83
C ALA A 7 -9.98 -6.49 -7.30
N ALA A 8 -8.99 -7.16 -6.70
CA ALA A 8 -8.77 -7.16 -5.26
C ALA A 8 -8.55 -5.74 -4.73
N LEU A 9 -7.59 -5.01 -5.30
CA LEU A 9 -7.25 -3.65 -4.88
C LEU A 9 -8.43 -2.67 -5.07
N ALA A 10 -9.19 -2.81 -6.16
CA ALA A 10 -10.38 -2.00 -6.42
C ALA A 10 -11.50 -2.31 -5.42
N ALA A 11 -11.79 -3.58 -5.14
CA ALA A 11 -12.81 -3.97 -4.18
C ALA A 11 -12.48 -3.46 -2.77
N ILE A 12 -11.21 -3.51 -2.37
CA ILE A 12 -10.75 -2.96 -1.09
C ILE A 12 -10.92 -1.45 -1.07
N ALA A 13 -10.50 -0.74 -2.13
CA ALA A 13 -10.66 0.72 -2.23
C ALA A 13 -12.14 1.14 -2.13
N ILE A 14 -13.04 0.44 -2.82
CA ILE A 14 -14.49 0.67 -2.72
C ILE A 14 -14.97 0.46 -1.28
N ALA A 15 -14.55 -0.64 -0.65
CA ALA A 15 -15.03 -1.02 0.66
C ALA A 15 -14.56 -0.07 1.79
N VAL A 16 -13.36 0.50 1.68
CA VAL A 16 -12.78 1.36 2.74
C VAL A 16 -12.90 2.87 2.47
N SER A 17 -13.12 3.29 1.21
CA SER A 17 -13.10 4.70 0.79
C SER A 17 -14.30 5.15 -0.06
N GLY A 18 -15.04 4.18 -0.60
CA GLY A 18 -15.97 4.38 -1.69
C GLY A 18 -17.43 4.15 -1.32
N ASP A 19 -18.21 3.87 -2.36
CA ASP A 19 -19.61 3.46 -2.26
C ASP A 19 -19.73 1.99 -2.67
N PRO A 20 -19.87 1.06 -1.70
CA PRO A 20 -19.98 -0.38 -1.98
C PRO A 20 -21.31 -0.78 -2.62
N VAL A 21 -22.34 0.07 -2.58
CA VAL A 21 -23.62 -0.18 -3.26
C VAL A 21 -23.51 0.18 -4.73
N ALA A 22 -22.90 1.34 -5.03
CA ALA A 22 -22.66 1.77 -6.41
C ALA A 22 -21.44 1.10 -7.07
N GLY A 23 -20.56 0.47 -6.28
CA GLY A 23 -19.30 -0.11 -6.77
C GLY A 23 -18.31 0.95 -7.26
N THR A 24 -18.34 2.14 -6.66
CA THR A 24 -17.50 3.28 -7.08
C THR A 24 -16.53 3.69 -5.96
N TRP A 25 -15.42 4.32 -6.33
CA TRP A 25 -14.51 5.00 -5.41
C TRP A 25 -13.82 6.16 -6.12
N SER A 26 -13.22 7.06 -5.35
CA SER A 26 -12.41 8.17 -5.87
C SER A 26 -10.93 7.89 -5.63
N ILE A 27 -10.10 8.06 -6.67
CA ILE A 27 -8.64 8.06 -6.55
C ILE A 27 -8.08 9.34 -5.90
N GLY A 28 -8.95 10.27 -5.52
CA GLY A 28 -8.61 11.52 -4.87
C GLY A 28 -9.51 11.77 -3.65
N SER A 29 -10.14 12.95 -3.60
CA SER A 29 -10.98 13.38 -2.49
C SER A 29 -12.35 12.73 -2.46
N GLY A 30 -13.07 12.93 -1.35
CA GLY A 30 -14.44 12.46 -1.16
C GLY A 30 -15.43 13.02 -2.16
N TYR A 31 -16.52 12.28 -2.37
CA TYR A 31 -17.56 12.55 -3.35
C TYR A 31 -18.93 12.17 -2.79
N ASN A 32 -20.00 12.59 -3.47
CA ASN A 32 -21.35 12.22 -3.05
C ASN A 32 -21.68 10.81 -3.57
N GLY A 33 -21.77 9.84 -2.66
CA GLY A 33 -22.21 8.48 -2.97
C GLY A 33 -23.72 8.39 -3.21
N ALA A 34 -24.16 7.24 -3.72
CA ALA A 34 -25.57 6.91 -3.97
C ALA A 34 -26.40 6.83 -2.67
N VAL A 35 -25.76 6.53 -1.53
CA VAL A 35 -26.45 6.41 -0.23
C VAL A 35 -25.97 7.45 0.77
N GLY A 36 -26.45 8.69 0.62
CA GLY A 36 -26.07 9.83 1.48
C GLY A 36 -26.39 9.66 2.98
N LEU A 37 -27.21 8.68 3.36
CA LEU A 37 -27.61 8.44 4.75
C LEU A 37 -26.60 7.57 5.55
N LEU A 38 -25.70 6.86 4.87
CA LEU A 38 -24.77 5.89 5.49
C LEU A 38 -23.34 6.43 5.67
N GLY A 39 -23.13 7.71 5.42
CA GLY A 39 -21.82 8.37 5.40
C GLY A 39 -21.36 8.69 3.99
N ARG A 40 -20.56 9.76 3.86
CA ARG A 40 -20.06 10.22 2.56
C ARG A 40 -18.77 9.48 2.22
N PRO A 41 -18.64 8.87 1.03
CA PRO A 41 -17.37 8.32 0.55
C PRO A 41 -16.23 9.33 0.66
N THR A 42 -15.11 8.89 1.22
CA THR A 42 -13.98 9.76 1.55
C THR A 42 -12.96 9.86 0.42
N GLY A 43 -13.01 8.93 -0.54
CA GLY A 43 -11.94 8.74 -1.53
C GLY A 43 -10.64 8.29 -0.88
N ILE A 44 -9.67 7.86 -1.68
CA ILE A 44 -8.42 7.30 -1.13
C ILE A 44 -7.67 8.29 -0.22
N VAL A 45 -7.82 9.60 -0.46
CA VAL A 45 -7.20 10.66 0.36
C VAL A 45 -7.70 10.64 1.80
N GLY A 46 -8.96 10.25 2.04
CA GLY A 46 -9.54 10.21 3.38
C GLY A 46 -9.49 8.82 4.03
N THR A 47 -8.47 8.02 3.68
CA THR A 47 -8.31 6.65 4.20
C THR A 47 -7.02 6.43 4.97
N HIS A 48 -6.48 7.47 5.58
CA HIS A 48 -5.26 7.35 6.35
C HIS A 48 -5.30 6.16 7.33
N SER A 49 -4.24 5.36 7.31
CA SER A 49 -4.11 4.07 8.02
C SER A 49 -5.04 2.93 7.56
N ARG A 50 -5.90 3.13 6.56
CA ARG A 50 -6.83 2.11 6.02
C ARG A 50 -6.54 1.68 4.59
N TYR A 51 -6.05 2.59 3.74
CA TYR A 51 -5.54 2.27 2.40
C TYR A 51 -4.33 3.14 2.12
N GLU A 52 -4.53 4.45 2.21
CA GLU A 52 -3.43 5.40 2.36
C GLU A 52 -2.77 5.18 3.74
N GLY A 53 -1.44 5.34 3.79
CA GLY A 53 -0.67 5.10 5.01
C GLY A 53 0.71 5.75 4.95
N ASP A 54 1.36 5.76 6.10
CA ASP A 54 2.70 6.30 6.28
C ASP A 54 3.76 5.53 5.48
N ALA A 55 4.99 6.08 5.43
CA ALA A 55 6.13 5.48 4.75
C ALA A 55 5.95 5.29 3.22
N SER A 56 5.06 6.09 2.62
CA SER A 56 4.87 6.18 1.16
C SER A 56 6.16 6.52 0.39
N ILE A 57 6.25 6.08 -0.86
CA ILE A 57 7.49 6.11 -1.68
C ILE A 57 8.10 7.52 -1.77
N VAL A 58 7.27 8.52 -2.09
CA VAL A 58 7.65 9.94 -2.21
C VAL A 58 6.62 10.91 -1.63
N ARG A 59 5.52 10.39 -1.07
CA ARG A 59 4.52 11.20 -0.37
C ARG A 59 4.81 11.12 1.14
N GLY A 60 4.64 12.24 1.83
CA GLY A 60 4.88 12.35 3.26
C GLY A 60 3.71 11.86 4.09
N ASP A 61 4.03 11.42 5.30
CA ASP A 61 3.06 10.95 6.29
C ASP A 61 2.06 12.05 6.66
N ALA A 62 0.78 11.69 6.76
CA ALA A 62 -0.32 12.64 6.95
C ALA A 62 -0.08 13.58 8.14
N PHE A 63 0.37 13.02 9.27
CA PHE A 63 0.60 13.78 10.51
C PHE A 63 1.65 14.89 10.32
N MET A 64 2.75 14.60 9.61
CA MET A 64 3.84 15.56 9.38
C MET A 64 3.42 16.74 8.50
N HIS A 65 2.30 16.59 7.76
CA HIS A 65 1.83 17.57 6.76
C HIS A 65 0.42 18.10 7.08
N GLY A 66 0.04 18.14 8.35
CA GLY A 66 -1.25 18.70 8.77
C GLY A 66 -2.47 18.00 8.16
N GLY A 67 -2.36 16.69 7.93
CA GLY A 67 -3.39 15.84 7.33
C GLY A 67 -3.30 15.73 5.81
N ASN A 68 -2.36 16.41 5.15
CA ASN A 68 -2.18 16.31 3.70
C ASN A 68 -1.37 15.08 3.29
N VAL A 69 -2.08 13.99 3.02
CA VAL A 69 -1.52 12.71 2.49
C VAL A 69 -0.90 12.83 1.08
N GLY A 70 -1.16 13.93 0.37
CA GLY A 70 -0.64 14.19 -0.97
C GLY A 70 0.65 15.02 -0.99
N ALA A 71 1.20 15.36 0.18
CA ALA A 71 2.41 16.17 0.29
C ALA A 71 3.60 15.43 -0.34
N PHE A 72 4.21 16.02 -1.37
CA PHE A 72 5.39 15.43 -2.03
C PHE A 72 6.64 15.79 -1.23
N GLU A 73 7.39 14.79 -0.79
CA GLU A 73 8.61 15.00 -0.02
C GLU A 73 9.85 14.87 -0.91
N MET A 74 10.49 16.01 -1.16
CA MET A 74 11.64 16.06 -2.07
C MET A 74 12.81 15.18 -1.64
N HIS A 75 13.07 15.04 -0.34
CA HIS A 75 14.14 14.18 0.14
C HIS A 75 13.92 12.71 -0.23
N ARG A 76 12.66 12.22 -0.21
CA ARG A 76 12.31 10.85 -0.60
C ARG A 76 12.51 10.66 -2.11
N TRP A 77 12.09 11.64 -2.91
CA TRP A 77 12.32 11.63 -4.35
C TRP A 77 13.81 11.66 -4.70
N GLU A 78 14.60 12.54 -4.10
CA GLU A 78 16.04 12.64 -4.37
C GLU A 78 16.77 11.34 -4.05
N ARG A 79 16.42 10.70 -2.93
CA ARG A 79 16.90 9.36 -2.57
C ARG A 79 16.48 8.30 -3.59
N LEU A 80 15.20 8.25 -3.97
CA LEU A 80 14.72 7.30 -4.99
C LEU A 80 15.44 7.49 -6.32
N TYR A 81 15.59 8.73 -6.76
CA TYR A 81 16.23 9.10 -8.01
C TYR A 81 17.74 8.82 -7.97
N SER A 82 18.41 8.99 -6.83
CA SER A 82 19.84 8.67 -6.71
C SER A 82 20.10 7.18 -6.83
N LEU A 83 19.16 6.32 -6.40
CA LEU A 83 19.30 4.87 -6.46
C LEU A 83 19.47 4.31 -7.87
N LEU A 84 19.00 5.02 -8.91
CA LEU A 84 19.21 4.58 -10.30
C LEU A 84 20.71 4.43 -10.64
N GLY A 85 21.58 5.21 -9.99
CA GLY A 85 23.02 5.17 -10.19
C GLY A 85 23.43 5.48 -11.64
N ASP A 86 24.66 5.11 -12.00
CA ASP A 86 25.19 5.30 -13.35
C ASP A 86 24.54 4.36 -14.37
N GLU A 87 23.92 3.28 -13.89
CA GLU A 87 23.21 2.29 -14.70
C GLU A 87 21.90 2.82 -15.31
N ASP A 88 21.41 3.97 -14.83
CA ASP A 88 20.12 4.54 -15.22
C ASP A 88 18.98 3.51 -15.19
N ASN A 89 18.93 2.72 -14.12
CA ASN A 89 17.95 1.66 -13.98
C ASN A 89 17.54 1.46 -12.52
N LEU A 90 16.24 1.61 -12.25
CA LEU A 90 15.66 1.31 -10.95
C LEU A 90 15.21 -0.16 -10.91
N THR A 91 15.71 -0.92 -9.93
CA THR A 91 15.51 -2.37 -9.78
C THR A 91 14.81 -2.73 -8.47
N HIS A 92 14.41 -4.00 -8.31
CA HIS A 92 13.69 -4.48 -7.12
C HIS A 92 14.44 -4.26 -5.81
N ASP A 93 15.73 -4.57 -5.76
CA ASP A 93 16.59 -4.35 -4.59
C ASP A 93 16.71 -2.87 -4.24
N LYS A 94 16.74 -1.98 -5.25
CA LYS A 94 16.76 -0.53 -5.06
C LYS A 94 15.45 -0.03 -4.44
N VAL A 95 14.29 -0.47 -4.93
CA VAL A 95 13.01 -0.06 -4.32
C VAL A 95 12.76 -0.69 -2.95
N ALA A 96 13.34 -1.86 -2.66
CA ALA A 96 13.38 -2.42 -1.30
C ALA A 96 14.20 -1.51 -0.35
N SER A 97 15.36 -1.03 -0.80
CA SER A 97 16.17 -0.04 -0.06
C SER A 97 15.40 1.26 0.20
N GLN A 98 14.61 1.71 -0.77
CA GLN A 98 13.73 2.87 -0.60
C GLN A 98 12.63 2.61 0.43
N ALA A 99 11.95 1.46 0.37
CA ALA A 99 10.89 1.11 1.32
C ALA A 99 11.41 1.07 2.76
N TYR A 100 12.62 0.51 2.96
CA TYR A 100 13.30 0.54 4.25
C TYR A 100 13.61 1.98 4.69
N TYR A 101 14.13 2.81 3.78
CA TYR A 101 14.42 4.21 4.06
C TYR A 101 13.18 5.01 4.47
N THR A 102 12.08 4.92 3.73
CA THR A 102 10.85 5.67 4.03
C THR A 102 10.23 5.22 5.35
N MET A 103 10.27 3.92 5.64
CA MET A 103 9.82 3.36 6.92
C MET A 103 10.66 3.88 8.08
N GLN A 104 11.99 3.84 7.99
CA GLN A 104 12.88 4.36 9.04
C GLN A 104 12.65 5.87 9.25
N TYR A 105 12.56 6.62 8.15
CA TYR A 105 12.27 8.05 8.20
C TYR A 105 10.97 8.33 8.96
N SER A 106 9.90 7.59 8.69
CA SER A 106 8.64 7.73 9.43
C SER A 106 8.82 7.41 10.92
N VAL A 107 9.51 6.33 11.28
CA VAL A 107 9.81 6.00 12.69
C VAL A 107 10.57 7.14 13.39
N GLU A 108 11.54 7.73 12.70
CA GLU A 108 12.46 8.74 13.24
C GLU A 108 11.87 10.16 13.29
N ASN A 109 10.85 10.47 12.48
CA ASN A 109 10.37 11.84 12.29
C ASN A 109 8.87 12.02 12.57
N ASN A 110 8.07 10.97 12.52
CA ASN A 110 6.64 11.03 12.78
C ASN A 110 6.31 10.40 14.15
N PRO A 111 6.01 11.18 15.22
CA PRO A 111 5.68 10.64 16.55
C PRO A 111 4.39 9.78 16.57
N TYR A 112 3.66 9.76 15.47
CA TYR A 112 2.44 8.98 15.25
C TYR A 112 2.55 8.08 14.02
N TYR A 113 3.77 7.71 13.60
CA TYR A 113 3.97 6.71 12.56
C TYR A 113 3.15 5.46 12.88
N PHE A 114 2.33 5.01 11.94
CA PHE A 114 1.48 3.85 12.11
C PHE A 114 1.51 2.92 10.90
N SER A 115 1.75 1.65 11.16
CA SER A 115 1.74 0.57 10.19
C SER A 115 0.61 -0.39 10.54
N ALA A 116 -0.56 -0.19 9.92
CA ALA A 116 -1.73 -1.01 10.16
C ALA A 116 -1.60 -2.39 9.48
N PRO A 117 -2.39 -3.40 9.89
CA PRO A 117 -2.34 -4.75 9.30
C PRO A 117 -2.42 -4.79 7.78
N PHE A 118 -3.27 -3.95 7.18
CA PHE A 118 -3.42 -3.86 5.73
C PHE A 118 -2.55 -2.74 5.12
N SER A 119 -2.74 -1.48 5.52
CA SER A 119 -2.04 -0.33 4.93
C SER A 119 -0.52 -0.39 5.13
N GLY A 120 -0.06 -1.04 6.20
CA GLY A 120 1.35 -1.32 6.46
C GLY A 120 2.00 -2.32 5.49
N LEU A 121 1.20 -3.14 4.79
CA LEU A 121 1.67 -3.97 3.67
C LEU A 121 1.54 -3.27 2.32
N VAL A 122 0.54 -2.40 2.16
CA VAL A 122 0.34 -1.63 0.92
C VAL A 122 1.53 -0.74 0.61
N ALA A 123 2.11 -0.05 1.62
CA ALA A 123 3.26 0.83 1.41
C ALA A 123 4.47 0.09 0.81
N PRO A 124 4.97 -1.02 1.39
CA PRO A 124 6.07 -1.77 0.78
C PRO A 124 5.70 -2.50 -0.52
N ASP A 125 4.47 -3.00 -0.68
CA ASP A 125 3.99 -3.57 -1.96
C ASP A 125 4.03 -2.52 -3.09
N ALA A 126 3.61 -1.28 -2.80
CA ALA A 126 3.59 -0.20 -3.77
C ALA A 126 4.98 0.18 -4.29
N HIS A 127 6.04 -0.01 -3.49
CA HIS A 127 7.42 0.17 -3.95
C HIS A 127 7.76 -0.83 -5.07
N ASN A 128 7.30 -2.09 -4.96
CA ASN A 128 7.49 -3.10 -6.01
C ASN A 128 6.71 -2.76 -7.28
N PHE A 129 5.54 -2.13 -7.17
CA PHE A 129 4.75 -1.69 -8.34
C PHE A 129 5.47 -0.66 -9.19
N VAL A 130 6.35 0.17 -8.62
CA VAL A 130 7.14 1.13 -9.39
C VAL A 130 7.95 0.39 -10.46
N VAL A 131 8.76 -0.59 -10.07
CA VAL A 131 9.57 -1.36 -11.04
C VAL A 131 8.68 -2.25 -11.90
N ASN A 132 7.72 -2.96 -11.30
CA ASN A 132 6.91 -3.94 -12.02
C ASN A 132 5.96 -3.34 -13.07
N PHE A 133 5.46 -2.11 -12.86
CA PHE A 133 4.44 -1.49 -13.71
C PHE A 133 4.87 -0.20 -14.40
N MET A 134 5.99 0.42 -14.01
CA MET A 134 6.51 1.61 -14.68
C MET A 134 7.71 1.32 -15.59
N SER A 135 8.35 0.15 -15.50
CA SER A 135 9.41 -0.25 -16.44
C SER A 135 8.90 -0.31 -17.88
N ASN A 136 9.72 0.13 -18.84
CA ASN A 136 9.43 0.05 -20.26
C ASN A 136 9.87 -1.31 -20.82
N HIS A 137 8.93 -2.12 -21.30
CA HIS A 137 9.17 -3.47 -21.86
C HIS A 137 9.16 -3.44 -23.40
N SER A 138 10.07 -2.67 -24.00
CA SER A 138 10.19 -2.59 -25.46
C SER A 138 10.56 -3.94 -26.08
N ALA A 139 10.43 -4.06 -27.40
CA ALA A 139 10.83 -5.26 -28.12
C ALA A 139 12.33 -5.59 -27.93
N ASP A 140 13.17 -4.56 -27.80
CA ASP A 140 14.62 -4.70 -27.61
C ASP A 140 15.00 -5.03 -26.15
N ASN A 141 14.12 -4.73 -25.19
CA ASN A 141 14.29 -5.08 -23.79
C ASN A 141 12.99 -5.55 -23.14
N MET A 142 12.61 -6.80 -23.42
CA MET A 142 11.41 -7.41 -22.83
C MET A 142 11.50 -7.58 -21.30
N GLY A 143 12.70 -7.59 -20.73
CA GLY A 143 12.92 -7.64 -19.28
C GLY A 143 12.45 -6.38 -18.54
N GLY A 144 12.30 -5.28 -19.27
CA GLY A 144 11.92 -3.99 -18.70
C GLY A 144 13.14 -3.19 -18.24
N GLN A 145 13.07 -1.87 -18.40
CA GLN A 145 13.99 -0.93 -17.78
C GLN A 145 13.21 0.26 -17.23
N LEU A 146 13.53 0.69 -16.02
CA LEU A 146 12.97 1.90 -15.42
C LEU A 146 14.06 2.97 -15.34
N SER A 147 14.16 3.76 -16.42
CA SER A 147 15.12 4.86 -16.54
C SER A 147 14.69 6.11 -15.77
N ARG A 148 15.63 7.05 -15.59
CA ARG A 148 15.41 8.38 -15.01
C ARG A 148 14.29 9.14 -15.72
N GLU A 149 14.27 9.08 -17.05
CA GLU A 149 13.23 9.74 -17.86
C GLU A 149 11.86 9.12 -17.59
N THR A 150 11.77 7.79 -17.62
CA THR A 150 10.53 7.05 -17.39
C THR A 150 10.01 7.33 -15.98
N LEU A 151 10.87 7.26 -14.96
CA LEU A 151 10.52 7.55 -13.58
C LEU A 151 10.03 8.99 -13.39
N LYS A 152 10.74 9.98 -13.96
CA LYS A 152 10.34 11.40 -13.94
C LYS A 152 8.96 11.60 -14.57
N SER A 153 8.66 10.92 -15.68
CA SER A 153 7.35 11.00 -16.34
C SER A 153 6.20 10.49 -15.47
N PHE A 154 6.35 9.30 -14.87
CA PHE A 154 5.31 8.72 -14.03
C PHE A 154 5.07 9.50 -12.73
N PHE A 155 6.12 10.08 -12.14
CA PHE A 155 6.01 10.88 -10.92
C PHE A 155 5.86 12.39 -11.17
N ALA A 156 5.74 12.82 -12.43
CA ALA A 156 5.60 14.22 -12.83
C ALA A 156 6.73 15.15 -12.36
N VAL A 157 7.99 14.68 -12.32
CA VAL A 157 9.13 15.47 -11.86
C VAL A 157 9.98 15.99 -13.01
N THR A 158 10.33 17.27 -12.97
CA THR A 158 11.27 17.93 -13.90
C THR A 158 12.49 18.46 -13.16
N GLY A 159 13.50 18.93 -13.88
CA GLY A 159 14.75 19.43 -13.30
C GLY A 159 15.77 18.31 -13.06
N GLU A 160 16.88 18.63 -12.41
CA GLU A 160 17.99 17.71 -12.12
C GLU A 160 18.27 17.66 -10.62
N THR A 161 19.18 16.79 -10.18
CA THR A 161 19.58 16.66 -8.77
C THR A 161 19.86 18.02 -8.13
N GLY A 162 19.22 18.32 -6.99
CA GLY A 162 19.29 19.61 -6.30
C GLY A 162 18.40 20.73 -6.86
N SER A 163 17.66 20.48 -7.94
CA SER A 163 16.78 21.46 -8.60
C SER A 163 15.47 20.86 -9.11
N PHE A 164 15.08 19.70 -8.58
CA PHE A 164 13.86 19.02 -8.99
C PHE A 164 12.60 19.82 -8.64
N VAL A 165 11.59 19.70 -9.49
CA VAL A 165 10.25 20.28 -9.30
C VAL A 165 9.20 19.21 -9.57
N HIS A 166 8.32 18.97 -8.60
CA HIS A 166 7.15 18.10 -8.77
C HIS A 166 5.98 18.91 -9.38
N ASN A 167 5.49 18.44 -10.52
CA ASN A 167 4.42 19.07 -11.29
C ASN A 167 3.11 18.30 -11.08
N ARG A 168 2.49 18.49 -9.91
CA ARG A 168 1.26 17.78 -9.52
C ARG A 168 0.20 17.78 -10.63
N GLY A 169 -0.34 16.61 -10.95
CA GLY A 169 -1.40 16.44 -11.97
C GLY A 169 -0.86 16.30 -13.39
N GLN A 170 0.46 16.23 -13.58
CA GLN A 170 1.11 15.98 -14.86
C GLN A 170 1.73 14.58 -14.95
N GLU A 171 1.35 13.66 -14.05
CA GLU A 171 1.75 12.25 -14.14
C GLU A 171 1.30 11.66 -15.48
N ARG A 172 2.23 11.07 -16.24
CA ARG A 172 1.91 10.52 -17.56
C ARG A 172 2.74 9.29 -17.91
N ILE A 173 2.15 8.42 -18.72
CA ILE A 173 2.89 7.37 -19.43
C ILE A 173 3.80 8.07 -20.44
N PRO A 174 5.12 7.82 -20.44
CA PRO A 174 6.03 8.46 -21.39
C PRO A 174 5.79 7.97 -22.82
N ASP A 175 6.25 8.75 -23.79
CA ASP A 175 6.21 8.35 -25.20
C ASP A 175 7.07 7.10 -25.43
N ASN A 176 6.68 6.26 -26.39
CA ASN A 176 7.36 5.00 -26.73
C ASN A 176 7.52 4.03 -25.54
N TRP A 177 6.55 4.02 -24.63
CA TRP A 177 6.51 3.12 -23.48
C TRP A 177 5.61 1.91 -23.72
N TYR A 178 6.10 0.73 -23.35
CA TYR A 178 5.41 -0.54 -23.52
C TYR A 178 5.21 -1.21 -22.16
N LYS A 179 3.96 -1.59 -21.88
CA LYS A 179 3.58 -2.26 -20.63
C LYS A 179 4.21 -3.65 -20.49
N ARG A 180 4.34 -4.11 -19.25
CA ARG A 180 4.64 -5.50 -18.90
C ARG A 180 3.81 -6.49 -19.75
N PRO A 181 4.42 -7.55 -20.31
CA PRO A 181 3.72 -8.54 -21.12
C PRO A 181 2.52 -9.17 -20.41
N THR A 182 1.40 -9.30 -21.11
CA THR A 182 0.18 -9.93 -20.55
C THR A 182 0.33 -11.42 -20.32
N SER A 183 1.35 -12.07 -20.89
CA SER A 183 1.72 -13.45 -20.65
C SER A 183 2.42 -13.67 -19.30
N GLN A 184 2.88 -12.60 -18.65
CA GLN A 184 3.53 -12.65 -17.33
C GLN A 184 2.92 -11.59 -16.40
N PRO A 185 1.62 -11.69 -16.09
CA PRO A 185 0.97 -10.72 -15.24
C PRO A 185 1.43 -10.90 -13.79
N MET A 186 1.76 -9.79 -13.12
CA MET A 186 1.96 -9.78 -11.67
C MET A 186 0.60 -9.93 -10.96
N ASN A 187 0.48 -10.94 -10.11
CA ASN A 187 -0.72 -11.27 -9.33
C ASN A 187 -0.52 -10.99 -7.82
N THR A 188 -1.54 -11.28 -7.00
CA THR A 188 -1.48 -11.05 -5.54
C THR A 188 -0.38 -11.86 -4.85
N VAL A 189 -0.14 -13.11 -5.28
CA VAL A 189 0.94 -13.95 -4.73
C VAL A 189 2.30 -13.37 -5.11
N ASP A 190 2.52 -13.04 -6.39
CA ASP A 190 3.79 -12.45 -6.85
C ASP A 190 4.13 -11.18 -6.05
N THR A 191 3.13 -10.32 -5.83
CA THR A 191 3.27 -9.07 -5.08
C THR A 191 3.77 -9.32 -3.65
N ASN A 192 3.12 -10.25 -2.94
CA ASN A 192 3.49 -10.56 -1.57
C ASN A 192 4.83 -11.31 -1.48
N VAL A 193 5.16 -12.16 -2.47
CA VAL A 193 6.46 -12.83 -2.53
C VAL A 193 7.59 -11.81 -2.67
N ASP A 194 7.45 -10.83 -3.56
CA ASP A 194 8.42 -9.73 -3.71
C ASP A 194 8.59 -8.98 -2.38
N THR A 195 7.49 -8.70 -1.67
CA THR A 195 7.53 -7.99 -0.38
C THR A 195 8.15 -8.81 0.74
N ALA A 196 7.92 -10.13 0.79
CA ALA A 196 8.60 -11.03 1.72
C ALA A 196 10.12 -11.12 1.42
N VAL A 197 10.51 -11.09 0.14
CA VAL A 197 11.93 -11.03 -0.26
C VAL A 197 12.55 -9.70 0.15
N ASN A 198 11.84 -8.58 -0.04
CA ASN A 198 12.30 -7.27 0.40
C ASN A 198 12.52 -7.21 1.91
N ASP A 199 11.60 -7.76 2.69
CA ASP A 199 11.74 -7.82 4.15
C ASP A 199 12.92 -8.70 4.58
N ARG A 200 13.24 -9.77 3.86
CA ARG A 200 14.48 -10.54 4.11
C ARG A 200 15.75 -9.75 3.81
N MET A 201 15.75 -8.91 2.77
CA MET A 201 16.89 -8.04 2.44
C MET A 201 17.04 -6.90 3.46
N TYR A 202 15.91 -6.35 3.92
CA TYR A 202 15.85 -5.24 4.85
C TYR A 202 14.82 -5.53 5.96
N PRO A 203 15.21 -6.28 7.02
CA PRO A 203 14.30 -6.69 8.07
C PRO A 203 13.54 -5.53 8.72
N GLY A 204 12.23 -5.71 8.84
CA GLY A 204 11.33 -4.72 9.41
C GLY A 204 10.69 -3.81 8.37
N ILE A 205 10.79 -4.10 7.07
CA ILE A 205 9.87 -3.48 6.10
C ILE A 205 8.44 -3.92 6.43
N ILE A 206 8.25 -5.19 6.78
CA ILE A 206 6.98 -5.71 7.28
C ILE A 206 6.98 -5.62 8.80
N LYS A 207 6.21 -4.67 9.35
CA LYS A 207 5.95 -4.55 10.78
C LYS A 207 4.56 -4.00 11.02
N PHE A 208 3.93 -4.38 12.12
CA PHE A 208 2.63 -3.85 12.53
C PHE A 208 2.76 -3.17 13.88
N GLY A 209 2.16 -2.00 14.02
CA GLY A 209 2.29 -1.17 15.23
C GLY A 209 2.56 0.28 14.88
N GLY A 210 3.15 1.03 15.81
CA GLY A 210 3.38 2.45 15.60
C GLY A 210 4.15 3.12 16.72
N ASN A 211 4.51 4.38 16.48
CA ASN A 211 5.08 5.26 17.49
C ASN A 211 4.02 5.63 18.55
N THR A 212 4.48 5.81 19.78
CA THR A 212 3.64 6.00 20.98
C THR A 212 3.59 7.47 21.43
N GLY A 213 3.55 8.39 20.48
CA GLY A 213 3.46 9.83 20.72
C GLY A 213 4.79 10.57 20.83
N THR A 214 5.90 9.89 20.59
CA THR A 214 7.23 10.49 20.40
C THR A 214 7.92 9.82 19.21
N VAL A 215 8.87 10.50 18.57
CA VAL A 215 9.69 9.86 17.53
C VAL A 215 10.55 8.75 18.13
N ASN A 216 10.97 7.77 17.32
CA ASN A 216 11.80 6.65 17.76
C ASN A 216 11.18 5.82 18.91
N SER A 217 9.85 5.70 18.94
CA SER A 217 9.12 5.01 20.02
C SER A 217 8.25 3.86 19.49
N PHE A 218 8.68 3.28 18.36
CA PHE A 218 7.90 2.28 17.65
C PHE A 218 7.67 1.08 18.55
N THR A 219 6.40 0.78 18.80
CA THR A 219 5.96 -0.39 19.55
C THR A 219 5.28 -1.33 18.57
N GLY A 220 5.90 -2.50 18.38
CA GLY A 220 5.35 -3.55 17.51
C GLY A 220 4.22 -4.32 18.18
N VAL A 221 3.31 -4.84 17.37
CA VAL A 221 2.27 -5.77 17.77
C VAL A 221 2.65 -7.18 17.33
N ASP A 222 2.51 -8.15 18.23
CA ASP A 222 2.69 -9.56 17.87
C ASP A 222 1.57 -10.04 16.95
N LEU A 223 1.96 -10.68 15.84
CA LEU A 223 1.00 -11.12 14.82
C LEU A 223 0.13 -12.28 15.31
N GLY A 224 0.66 -13.14 16.17
CA GLY A 224 -0.10 -14.20 16.81
C GLY A 224 -1.21 -13.63 17.67
N ASP A 225 -0.88 -12.67 18.55
CA ASP A 225 -1.87 -11.99 19.38
C ASP A 225 -2.90 -11.21 18.55
N LEU A 226 -2.45 -10.56 17.48
CA LEU A 226 -3.31 -9.80 16.57
C LEU A 226 -4.34 -10.70 15.86
N THR A 227 -3.95 -11.92 15.50
CA THR A 227 -4.75 -12.83 14.68
C THR A 227 -5.37 -13.99 15.46
N GLY A 228 -5.19 -14.02 16.79
CA GLY A 228 -5.63 -15.15 17.62
C GLY A 228 -4.90 -16.46 17.29
N GLY A 229 -3.65 -16.36 16.85
CA GLY A 229 -2.77 -17.49 16.51
C GLY A 229 -2.94 -18.04 15.08
N VAL A 230 -3.78 -17.43 14.24
CA VAL A 230 -3.97 -17.88 12.84
C VAL A 230 -2.72 -17.63 12.00
N PHE A 231 -2.04 -16.50 12.20
CA PHE A 231 -0.78 -16.16 11.56
C PHE A 231 0.29 -15.88 12.61
N ASN A 232 1.55 -16.12 12.27
CA ASN A 232 2.69 -15.89 13.14
C ASN A 232 3.77 -15.09 12.38
N GLY A 233 4.37 -14.10 13.04
CA GLY A 233 5.37 -13.23 12.42
C GLY A 233 6.61 -13.98 11.92
N ALA A 234 7.02 -15.04 12.61
CA ALA A 234 8.20 -15.83 12.24
C ALA A 234 7.99 -16.65 10.95
N THR A 235 6.75 -17.11 10.69
CA THR A 235 6.41 -17.92 9.51
C THR A 235 5.64 -17.12 8.45
N LEU A 236 5.41 -15.82 8.66
CA LEU A 236 4.60 -15.00 7.76
C LEU A 236 5.16 -14.97 6.33
N GLY A 237 6.48 -14.95 6.18
CA GLY A 237 7.16 -14.97 4.88
C GLY A 237 7.27 -16.36 4.23
N GLU A 238 6.73 -17.40 4.85
CA GLU A 238 6.79 -18.78 4.33
C GLU A 238 5.56 -19.12 3.48
N GLY A 239 5.79 -19.82 2.36
CA GLY A 239 4.72 -20.26 1.47
C GLY A 239 3.83 -19.09 1.01
N ASN A 240 2.53 -19.22 1.24
CA ASN A 240 1.52 -18.21 0.91
C ASN A 240 0.96 -17.48 2.15
N ASN A 241 1.62 -17.59 3.31
CA ASN A 241 1.12 -17.02 4.56
C ASN A 241 0.91 -15.50 4.46
N LEU A 242 1.84 -14.77 3.85
CA LEU A 242 1.70 -13.32 3.66
C LEU A 242 0.52 -12.96 2.74
N SER A 243 0.35 -13.66 1.62
CA SER A 243 -0.82 -13.47 0.74
C SER A 243 -2.13 -13.77 1.45
N CYS A 244 -2.17 -14.85 2.23
CA CYS A 244 -3.35 -15.20 3.01
C CYS A 244 -3.64 -14.18 4.09
N PHE A 245 -2.62 -13.69 4.80
CA PHE A 245 -2.77 -12.62 5.76
C PHE A 245 -3.30 -11.35 5.09
N PHE A 246 -2.73 -10.93 3.96
CA PHE A 246 -3.19 -9.76 3.19
C PHE A 246 -4.68 -9.86 2.82
N LEU A 247 -5.10 -10.99 2.23
CA LEU A 247 -6.50 -11.21 1.83
C LEU A 247 -7.44 -11.21 3.03
N ARG A 248 -7.04 -11.83 4.15
CA ARG A 248 -7.85 -11.95 5.36
C ARG A 248 -7.90 -10.66 6.17
N ALA A 249 -6.78 -9.94 6.32
CA ALA A 249 -6.72 -8.65 7.01
C ALA A 249 -7.57 -7.60 6.30
N SER A 250 -7.60 -7.63 4.96
CA SER A 250 -8.48 -6.78 4.14
C SER A 250 -9.97 -6.99 4.45
N GLN A 251 -10.37 -8.23 4.76
CA GLN A 251 -11.75 -8.59 5.12
C GLN A 251 -12.06 -8.25 6.59
N ALA A 252 -11.15 -8.60 7.51
CA ALA A 252 -11.36 -8.46 8.95
C ALA A 252 -11.38 -7.00 9.42
N GLY A 253 -10.59 -6.12 8.79
CA GLY A 253 -10.53 -4.69 9.14
C GLY A 253 -11.85 -3.92 8.97
N LEU A 254 -12.81 -4.45 8.20
CA LEU A 254 -14.15 -3.87 8.05
C LEU A 254 -15.15 -4.38 9.07
N VAL A 255 -14.97 -5.61 9.58
CA VAL A 255 -15.90 -6.26 10.51
C VAL A 255 -15.75 -5.71 11.93
N ASP A 256 -14.54 -5.26 12.31
CA ASP A 256 -14.25 -4.70 13.64
C ASP A 256 -14.75 -3.27 13.86
N ALA A 257 -15.44 -2.66 12.89
CA ALA A 257 -16.02 -1.32 13.03
C ALA A 257 -17.27 -1.26 13.95
N GLY A 258 -17.58 -2.34 14.69
CA GLY A 258 -18.71 -2.42 15.64
C GLY A 258 -20.09 -2.12 15.04
N SER A 259 -20.16 -2.03 13.71
CA SER A 259 -21.36 -1.62 13.00
C SER A 259 -22.23 -2.83 12.73
N PRO A 260 -23.55 -2.75 12.99
CA PRO A 260 -24.48 -3.77 12.51
C PRO A 260 -24.19 -4.05 11.03
N VAL A 261 -24.14 -5.33 10.62
CA VAL A 261 -23.92 -5.75 9.24
C VAL A 261 -25.18 -5.44 8.41
N THR A 262 -25.47 -4.16 8.25
CA THR A 262 -26.63 -3.63 7.53
C THR A 262 -26.17 -2.45 6.68
N GLY A 263 -26.89 -2.19 5.58
CA GLY A 263 -26.54 -1.12 4.66
C GLY A 263 -25.15 -1.27 4.03
N ALA A 264 -24.33 -0.23 4.14
CA ALA A 264 -23.06 -0.09 3.44
C ALA A 264 -21.99 -1.07 3.95
N VAL A 265 -21.97 -1.36 5.25
CA VAL A 265 -21.03 -2.32 5.85
C VAL A 265 -21.31 -3.73 5.32
N GLY A 266 -22.59 -4.12 5.24
CA GLY A 266 -22.99 -5.40 4.64
C GLY A 266 -22.65 -5.48 3.15
N ALA A 267 -22.89 -4.40 2.39
CA ALA A 267 -22.52 -4.33 0.97
C ALA A 267 -21.01 -4.43 0.76
N ALA A 268 -20.21 -3.74 1.58
CA ALA A 268 -18.74 -3.78 1.54
C ALA A 268 -18.22 -5.19 1.85
N LEU A 269 -18.72 -5.83 2.91
CA LEU A 269 -18.34 -7.19 3.27
C LEU A 269 -18.71 -8.20 2.18
N ASN A 270 -19.89 -8.06 1.57
CA ASN A 270 -20.32 -8.89 0.44
C ASN A 270 -19.41 -8.70 -0.78
N LEU A 271 -19.06 -7.45 -1.11
CA LEU A 271 -18.14 -7.14 -2.20
C LEU A 271 -16.76 -7.77 -1.98
N LEU A 272 -16.20 -7.64 -0.77
CA LEU A 272 -14.91 -8.25 -0.44
C LEU A 272 -14.98 -9.77 -0.44
N THR A 273 -16.04 -10.36 0.11
CA THR A 273 -16.21 -11.83 0.14
C THR A 273 -16.31 -12.37 -1.28
N LYS A 274 -17.08 -11.72 -2.15
CA LYS A 274 -17.24 -12.13 -3.55
C LYS A 274 -15.94 -11.98 -4.35
N THR A 275 -15.16 -10.94 -4.10
CA THR A 275 -13.96 -10.64 -4.89
C THR A 275 -12.72 -11.36 -4.37
N LEU A 276 -12.48 -11.34 -3.06
CA LEU A 276 -11.28 -11.90 -2.42
C LEU A 276 -11.47 -13.37 -2.01
N GLY A 277 -12.71 -13.81 -1.73
CA GLY A 277 -13.02 -15.16 -1.30
C GLY A 277 -12.52 -16.26 -2.25
N PRO A 278 -12.72 -16.15 -3.58
CA PRO A 278 -12.19 -17.13 -4.53
C PRO A 278 -10.65 -17.26 -4.49
N GLN A 279 -9.93 -16.15 -4.31
CA GLN A 279 -8.47 -16.16 -4.19
C GLN A 279 -8.04 -16.82 -2.88
N ALA A 280 -8.67 -16.45 -1.77
CA ALA A 280 -8.40 -17.04 -0.46
C ALA A 280 -8.70 -18.55 -0.46
N GLN A 281 -9.74 -19.00 -1.15
CA GLN A 281 -10.08 -20.41 -1.30
C GLN A 281 -9.05 -21.14 -2.18
N ALA A 282 -8.66 -20.56 -3.32
CA ALA A 282 -7.67 -21.15 -4.21
C ALA A 282 -6.29 -21.33 -3.55
N LEU A 283 -5.95 -20.41 -2.64
CA LEU A 283 -4.72 -20.46 -1.83
C LEU A 283 -4.87 -21.32 -0.57
N GLY A 284 -6.07 -21.82 -0.25
CA GLY A 284 -6.28 -22.59 0.99
C GLY A 284 -6.05 -21.75 2.26
N CYS A 285 -6.32 -20.44 2.20
CA CYS A 285 -6.04 -19.53 3.30
C CYS A 285 -6.90 -19.85 4.53
N PRO A 286 -6.30 -19.93 5.73
CA PRO A 286 -7.06 -20.17 6.96
C PRO A 286 -8.07 -19.03 7.19
N GLU A 287 -9.17 -19.34 7.87
CA GLU A 287 -10.14 -18.31 8.24
C GLU A 287 -9.60 -17.43 9.37
N LEU A 288 -9.73 -16.11 9.20
CA LEU A 288 -9.48 -15.11 10.22
C LEU A 288 -10.80 -14.43 10.53
N LYS A 289 -11.31 -14.60 11.76
CA LYS A 289 -12.63 -14.08 12.14
C LYS A 289 -12.63 -12.59 12.45
N SER A 290 -11.59 -12.11 13.12
CA SER A 290 -11.43 -10.71 13.53
C SER A 290 -9.96 -10.41 13.78
N LEU A 291 -9.61 -9.12 13.87
CA LEU A 291 -8.30 -8.65 14.31
C LEU A 291 -8.43 -8.14 15.75
N ASN A 292 -7.46 -8.44 16.61
CA ASN A 292 -7.42 -7.85 17.95
C ASN A 292 -6.94 -6.39 17.90
N ASN A 293 -7.79 -5.48 17.41
CA ASN A 293 -7.43 -4.07 17.25
C ASN A 293 -7.18 -3.34 18.58
N ASN A 294 -7.54 -3.93 19.72
CA ASN A 294 -7.23 -3.37 21.04
C ASN A 294 -5.72 -3.29 21.28
N LEU A 295 -4.92 -4.10 20.59
CA LEU A 295 -3.46 -4.03 20.63
C LEU A 295 -2.90 -2.69 20.11
N PHE A 296 -3.71 -1.94 19.35
CA PHE A 296 -3.37 -0.60 18.87
C PHE A 296 -3.93 0.54 19.75
N SER A 297 -4.63 0.25 20.85
CA SER A 297 -5.38 1.26 21.65
C SER A 297 -4.53 2.38 22.29
N GLY A 298 -3.20 2.25 22.29
CA GLY A 298 -2.25 3.29 22.71
C GLY A 298 -1.55 4.03 21.56
N MET A 299 -1.79 3.64 20.31
CA MET A 299 -1.16 4.20 19.12
C MET A 299 -2.16 5.13 18.44
N LYS A 300 -1.84 6.44 18.42
CA LYS A 300 -2.67 7.41 17.70
C LYS A 300 -2.29 7.37 16.24
N THR A 301 -3.27 7.17 15.37
CA THR A 301 -3.07 7.08 13.91
C THR A 301 -3.13 8.45 13.21
N GLY A 302 -2.69 9.53 13.87
CA GLY A 302 -2.60 10.87 13.27
C GLY A 302 -3.89 11.46 12.64
N THR A 303 -5.08 10.86 12.84
CA THR A 303 -6.33 11.28 12.21
C THR A 303 -6.76 12.65 12.72
N PHE A 304 -6.94 13.59 11.80
CA PHE A 304 -7.51 14.94 12.01
C PHE A 304 -9.03 14.92 11.83
#